data_AF-A0A7Z9G3Y1-F1
#
_entry.id   AF-A0A7Z9G3Y1-F1
#
_cell.length_a   1.000
_cell.length_b   1.000
_cell.length_c   1.000
_cell.angle_alpha   90.00
_cell.angle_beta   90.00
_cell.angle_gamma   90.00
#
_symmetry.space_group_name_H-M   'P 1'
#
loop_
_entity.id
_entity.type
_entity.pdbx_description
1 polymer ?
#
loop_
_entity_poly.entity_id
_entity_poly.type
_entity_poly.pdbx_seq_one_letter_code
_entity_poly.pdbx_strand_id
1 'polypeptide(L)'
;MNLQENYINAWKGKVGGMTGFTYWFNTQCPMGVNLHMTPHEAADRIRYLNRQGFVALSVDPDGTWGLEGPVYYMMGQLFGDPAADPDELIEEYCNGVYGRASTAMKRFFALLHERLTAILPIAPEDILADARNTKVPRNIDTATMYLRMYPPDVLTQLESLIKEAESIAHTEQNRGWIRLSQDYFDFLNLLTRMMRIHRKWQNNPSE
;
A
#
# COMPACT_ATOMS: atom_id res chain seq x y z
N MET A 1 14.53 8.02 -6.43
CA MET A 1 15.56 7.54 -7.40
C MET A 1 15.22 8.02 -8.80
N ASN A 2 16.21 8.44 -9.59
CA ASN A 2 15.99 8.79 -10.99
C ASN A 2 16.10 7.54 -11.87
N LEU A 3 14.98 7.11 -12.46
CA LEU A 3 14.87 5.95 -13.34
C LEU A 3 14.83 6.30 -14.83
N GLN A 4 15.14 7.55 -15.20
CA GLN A 4 15.30 7.90 -16.60
C GLN A 4 16.40 7.04 -17.23
N GLU A 5 16.12 6.52 -18.42
CA GLU A 5 16.95 5.51 -19.06
C GLU A 5 18.38 5.98 -19.34
N ASN A 6 18.58 7.26 -19.66
CA ASN A 6 19.91 7.85 -19.84
C ASN A 6 20.78 7.77 -18.57
N TYR A 7 20.18 7.96 -17.38
CA TYR A 7 20.90 7.85 -16.11
C TYR A 7 21.29 6.41 -15.83
N ILE A 8 20.38 5.46 -16.03
CA ILE A 8 20.64 4.03 -15.84
C ILE A 8 21.73 3.57 -16.83
N ASN A 9 21.58 3.91 -18.11
CA ASN A 9 22.51 3.51 -19.16
C ASN A 9 23.91 4.11 -18.99
N ALA A 10 24.04 5.26 -18.31
CA ALA A 10 25.35 5.83 -18.00
C ALA A 10 26.21 4.93 -17.10
N TRP A 11 25.58 4.06 -16.29
CA TRP A 11 26.24 3.15 -15.34
C TRP A 11 26.23 1.69 -15.77
N LYS A 12 25.35 1.28 -16.69
CA LYS A 12 25.30 -0.10 -17.21
C LYS A 12 26.67 -0.54 -17.74
N GLY A 13 27.11 -1.73 -17.32
CA GLY A 13 28.40 -2.32 -17.69
C GLY A 13 29.62 -1.69 -17.00
N LYS A 14 29.46 -0.64 -16.19
CA LYS A 14 30.55 0.01 -15.44
C LYS A 14 30.58 -0.33 -13.96
N VAL A 15 29.51 -0.93 -13.43
CA VAL A 15 29.35 -1.31 -12.03
C VAL A 15 28.93 -2.77 -11.91
N GLY A 16 29.25 -3.42 -10.78
CA GLY A 16 28.84 -4.80 -10.52
C GLY A 16 27.35 -4.98 -10.19
N GLY A 17 26.66 -3.87 -9.88
CA GLY A 17 25.22 -3.83 -9.61
C GLY A 17 24.80 -2.42 -9.23
N MET A 18 23.50 -2.12 -9.36
CA MET A 18 22.93 -0.84 -8.94
C MET A 18 22.04 -1.04 -7.71
N THR A 19 22.07 -0.07 -6.81
CA THR A 19 21.16 -0.01 -5.67
C THR A 19 20.31 1.24 -5.78
N GLY A 20 19.01 1.08 -5.53
CA GLY A 20 18.03 2.15 -5.57
C GLY A 20 17.60 2.62 -4.19
N PHE A 21 17.22 3.89 -4.08
CA PHE A 21 16.50 4.43 -2.92
C PHE A 21 15.21 5.11 -3.38
N THR A 22 14.08 4.74 -2.77
CA THR A 22 12.77 5.21 -3.20
C THR A 22 11.85 5.66 -2.06
N TYR A 23 10.92 6.54 -2.40
CA TYR A 23 9.89 7.11 -1.54
C TYR A 23 8.49 6.57 -1.87
N TRP A 24 8.40 5.32 -2.34
CA TRP A 24 7.12 4.71 -2.71
C TRP A 24 6.10 4.66 -1.57
N PHE A 25 6.57 4.65 -0.31
CA PHE A 25 5.77 4.50 0.90
C PHE A 25 5.94 5.67 1.88
N ASN A 26 6.38 6.82 1.37
CA ASN A 26 6.70 7.98 2.20
C ASN A 26 5.43 8.71 2.65
N THR A 27 5.24 8.81 3.97
CA THR A 27 4.08 9.47 4.60
C THR A 27 4.08 11.01 4.46
N GLN A 28 5.18 11.62 4.05
CA GLN A 28 5.28 13.03 3.69
C GLN A 28 4.61 13.34 2.34
N CYS A 29 4.25 12.30 1.57
CA CYS A 29 3.46 12.46 0.35
C CYS A 29 2.01 12.83 0.70
N PRO A 30 1.23 13.41 -0.23
CA PRO A 30 -0.14 13.86 0.04
C PRO A 30 -1.10 12.79 0.59
N MET A 31 -0.74 11.50 0.53
CA MET A 31 -1.55 10.41 1.07
C MET A 31 -1.38 10.20 2.58
N GLY A 32 -0.31 10.69 3.21
CA GLY A 32 -0.09 10.51 4.64
C GLY A 32 0.02 9.03 5.04
N VAL A 33 -0.55 8.67 6.18
CA VAL A 33 -0.62 7.30 6.69
C VAL A 33 -1.77 6.54 6.00
N ASN A 34 -1.64 6.33 4.69
CA ASN A 34 -2.59 5.60 3.85
C ASN A 34 -1.88 4.45 3.11
N LEU A 35 -2.64 3.67 2.35
CA LEU A 35 -2.10 2.70 1.40
C LEU A 35 -1.46 3.42 0.20
N HIS A 36 -0.23 3.09 -0.13
CA HIS A 36 0.56 3.75 -1.17
C HIS A 36 0.70 2.98 -2.47
N MET A 37 0.67 1.64 -2.41
CA MET A 37 0.86 0.83 -3.60
C MET A 37 0.10 -0.50 -3.49
N THR A 38 -0.39 -0.99 -4.61
CA THR A 38 -0.92 -2.36 -4.70
C THR A 38 0.20 -3.38 -4.92
N PRO A 39 -0.03 -4.68 -4.63
CA PRO A 39 0.93 -5.75 -4.89
C PRO A 39 1.43 -5.75 -6.35
N HIS A 40 0.51 -5.63 -7.30
CA HIS A 40 0.81 -5.63 -8.72
C HIS A 40 1.63 -4.40 -9.16
N GLU A 41 1.25 -3.21 -8.69
CA GLU A 41 2.02 -1.99 -8.96
C GLU A 41 3.46 -2.09 -8.43
N ALA A 42 3.66 -2.65 -7.23
CA ALA A 42 4.99 -2.87 -6.67
C ALA A 42 5.76 -3.93 -7.45
N ALA A 43 5.12 -5.06 -7.79
CA ALA A 43 5.74 -6.15 -8.52
C ALA A 43 6.28 -5.72 -9.89
N ASP A 44 5.49 -4.94 -10.65
CA ASP A 44 5.92 -4.42 -11.96
C ASP A 44 7.18 -3.55 -11.86
N ARG A 45 7.27 -2.75 -10.80
CA ARG A 45 8.44 -1.90 -10.53
C ARG A 45 9.65 -2.72 -10.10
N ILE A 46 9.49 -3.70 -9.22
CA ILE A 46 10.59 -4.59 -8.85
C ILE A 46 11.12 -5.35 -10.07
N ARG A 47 10.23 -5.89 -10.89
CA ARG A 47 10.59 -6.58 -12.13
C ARG A 47 11.29 -5.64 -13.12
N TYR A 48 10.85 -4.38 -13.23
CA TYR A 48 11.57 -3.40 -14.02
C TYR A 48 12.98 -3.17 -13.49
N LEU A 49 13.13 -2.89 -12.19
CA LEU A 49 14.42 -2.63 -11.57
C LEU A 49 15.38 -3.81 -11.78
N ASN A 50 14.88 -5.04 -11.61
CA ASN A 50 15.64 -6.26 -11.88
C ASN A 50 16.12 -6.32 -13.35
N ARG A 51 15.22 -6.08 -14.33
CA ARG A 51 15.59 -6.02 -15.76
C ARG A 51 16.63 -4.95 -16.06
N GLN A 52 16.68 -3.88 -15.28
CA GLN A 52 17.69 -2.82 -15.44
C GLN A 52 19.03 -3.14 -14.75
N GLY A 53 19.13 -4.23 -13.98
CA GLY A 53 20.36 -4.62 -13.27
C GLY A 53 20.48 -4.06 -11.85
N PHE A 54 19.37 -3.66 -11.24
CA PHE A 54 19.35 -3.34 -9.80
C PHE A 54 19.40 -4.63 -8.98
N VAL A 55 20.26 -4.63 -7.96
CA VAL A 55 20.48 -5.76 -7.05
C VAL A 55 19.89 -5.51 -5.65
N ALA A 56 19.53 -4.26 -5.36
CA ALA A 56 18.90 -3.89 -4.10
C ALA A 56 18.04 -2.63 -4.25
N LEU A 57 17.04 -2.52 -3.38
CA LEU A 57 16.23 -1.33 -3.20
C LEU A 57 16.07 -1.06 -1.71
N SER A 58 16.46 0.14 -1.32
CA SER A 58 16.09 0.69 -0.02
C SER A 58 14.75 1.42 -0.17
N VAL A 59 13.80 0.99 0.66
CA VAL A 59 12.50 1.62 0.85
C VAL A 59 12.47 2.26 2.23
N ASP A 60 11.63 3.26 2.39
CA ASP A 60 11.37 3.92 3.67
C ASP A 60 9.92 3.62 4.08
N PRO A 61 9.65 2.47 4.73
CA PRO A 61 8.32 2.12 5.16
C PRO A 61 8.02 2.90 6.44
N ASP A 62 7.39 4.07 6.30
CA ASP A 62 7.09 5.04 7.36
C ASP A 62 5.97 4.55 8.32
N GLY A 63 6.11 3.33 8.83
CA GLY A 63 5.14 2.73 9.73
C GLY A 63 3.75 2.70 9.11
N THR A 64 3.54 2.03 7.99
CA THR A 64 2.22 1.65 7.46
C THR A 64 2.05 0.13 7.41
N TRP A 65 2.82 -0.60 8.22
CA TRP A 65 2.89 -2.07 8.17
C TRP A 65 1.54 -2.77 8.41
N GLY A 66 0.64 -2.15 9.19
CA GLY A 66 -0.70 -2.68 9.40
C GLY A 66 -1.58 -2.67 8.14
N LEU A 67 -1.25 -1.85 7.14
CA LEU A 67 -1.94 -1.76 5.85
C LEU A 67 -1.14 -2.38 4.71
N GLU A 68 0.20 -2.27 4.76
CA GLU A 68 1.10 -2.57 3.64
C GLU A 68 2.06 -3.73 3.90
N GLY A 69 2.01 -4.34 5.09
CA GLY A 69 2.85 -5.48 5.47
C GLY A 69 2.93 -6.59 4.39
N PRO A 70 1.80 -7.04 3.79
CA PRO A 70 1.84 -8.01 2.69
C PRO A 70 2.66 -7.53 1.48
N VAL A 71 2.54 -6.25 1.11
CA VAL A 71 3.26 -5.66 -0.03
C VAL A 71 4.76 -5.59 0.26
N TYR A 72 5.16 -5.20 1.48
CA TYR A 72 6.57 -5.18 1.87
C TYR A 72 7.22 -6.55 1.86
N TYR A 73 6.51 -7.55 2.41
CA TYR A 73 6.97 -8.93 2.36
C TYR A 73 7.14 -9.42 0.92
N MET A 74 6.11 -9.22 0.08
CA MET A 74 6.14 -9.61 -1.33
C MET A 74 7.28 -8.92 -2.09
N MET A 75 7.50 -7.62 -1.87
CA MET A 75 8.63 -6.90 -2.49
C MET A 75 9.98 -7.53 -2.11
N GLY A 76 10.17 -7.90 -0.84
CA GLY A 76 11.36 -8.61 -0.39
C GLY A 76 11.57 -9.94 -1.11
N GLN A 77 10.50 -10.72 -1.28
CA GLN A 77 10.56 -11.99 -2.01
C GLN A 77 10.87 -11.79 -3.50
N LEU A 78 10.25 -10.80 -4.15
CA LEU A 78 10.47 -10.52 -5.58
C LEU A 78 11.88 -10.00 -5.90
N PHE A 79 12.64 -9.47 -4.93
CA PHE A 79 14.06 -9.18 -5.14
C PHE A 79 14.91 -10.45 -5.24
N GLY A 80 14.53 -11.52 -4.53
CA GLY A 80 15.16 -12.83 -4.63
C GLY A 80 14.71 -13.60 -5.87
N ASP A 81 13.40 -13.57 -6.15
CA ASP A 81 12.79 -14.21 -7.32
C ASP A 81 11.78 -13.27 -8.02
N PRO A 82 12.20 -12.52 -9.05
CA PRO A 82 11.33 -11.60 -9.77
C PRO A 82 10.19 -12.29 -10.56
N ALA A 83 10.29 -13.60 -10.79
CA ALA A 83 9.30 -14.36 -11.55
C ALA A 83 8.15 -14.88 -10.68
N ALA A 84 8.29 -14.85 -9.35
CA ALA A 84 7.24 -15.27 -8.42
C ALA A 84 5.94 -14.48 -8.65
N ASP A 85 4.81 -15.15 -8.40
CA ASP A 85 3.48 -14.56 -8.52
C ASP A 85 3.18 -13.67 -7.30
N PRO A 86 2.92 -12.36 -7.48
CA PRO A 86 2.57 -11.48 -6.37
C PRO A 86 1.35 -11.98 -5.58
N ASP A 87 0.35 -12.59 -6.21
CA ASP A 87 -0.87 -13.02 -5.51
C ASP A 87 -0.60 -14.23 -4.60
N GLU A 88 0.25 -15.17 -5.05
CA GLU A 88 0.69 -16.30 -4.24
C GLU A 88 1.51 -15.84 -3.02
N LEU A 89 2.37 -14.83 -3.20
CA LEU A 89 3.16 -14.26 -2.10
C LEU A 89 2.29 -13.52 -1.06
N ILE A 90 1.23 -12.83 -1.50
CA ILE A 90 0.26 -12.20 -0.59
C ILE A 90 -0.51 -13.28 0.18
N GLU A 91 -0.86 -14.38 -0.48
CA GLU A 91 -1.49 -15.53 0.19
C GLU A 91 -0.55 -16.17 1.21
N GLU A 92 0.71 -16.42 0.85
CA GLU A 92 1.73 -16.95 1.76
C GLU A 92 1.86 -16.06 3.00
N TYR A 93 2.01 -14.74 2.81
CA TYR A 93 2.06 -13.79 3.91
C TYR A 93 0.84 -13.92 4.82
N CYS A 94 -0.36 -13.91 4.24
CA CYS A 94 -1.58 -13.94 5.04
C CYS A 94 -1.73 -15.25 5.81
N ASN A 95 -1.38 -16.38 5.20
CA ASN A 95 -1.39 -17.69 5.83
C ASN A 95 -0.37 -17.77 6.99
N GLY A 96 0.85 -17.26 6.79
CA GLY A 96 1.89 -17.25 7.81
C GLY A 96 1.59 -16.30 8.98
N VAL A 97 1.18 -15.06 8.68
CA VAL A 97 1.02 -13.99 9.68
C VAL A 97 -0.29 -14.10 10.46
N TYR A 98 -1.38 -14.48 9.79
CA TYR A 98 -2.72 -14.48 10.40
C TYR A 98 -3.26 -15.90 10.68
N GLY A 99 -2.62 -16.94 10.15
CA GLY A 99 -3.02 -18.33 10.39
C GLY A 99 -4.48 -18.56 10.00
N ARG A 100 -5.30 -19.02 10.96
CA ARG A 100 -6.74 -19.29 10.73
C ARG A 100 -7.53 -18.06 10.27
N ALA A 101 -7.05 -16.85 10.56
CA ALA A 101 -7.70 -15.60 10.13
C ALA A 101 -7.26 -15.14 8.72
N SER A 102 -6.43 -15.92 8.01
CA SER A 102 -5.85 -15.53 6.72
C SER A 102 -6.90 -15.15 5.69
N THR A 103 -8.02 -15.89 5.60
CA THR A 103 -9.07 -15.62 4.60
C THR A 103 -9.73 -14.25 4.83
N ALA A 104 -10.06 -13.91 6.08
CA ALA A 104 -10.63 -12.61 6.43
C ALA A 104 -9.64 -11.47 6.14
N MET A 105 -8.36 -11.66 6.50
CA MET A 105 -7.32 -10.66 6.26
C MET A 105 -6.97 -10.51 4.77
N LYS A 106 -6.96 -11.58 3.97
CA LYS A 106 -6.82 -11.50 2.51
C LYS A 106 -7.91 -10.62 1.91
N ARG A 107 -9.16 -10.82 2.33
CA ARG A 107 -10.30 -10.00 1.89
C ARG A 107 -10.16 -8.53 2.33
N PHE A 108 -9.64 -8.29 3.54
CA PHE A 108 -9.37 -6.94 4.04
C PHE A 108 -8.35 -6.20 3.15
N PHE A 109 -7.20 -6.82 2.88
CA PHE A 109 -6.19 -6.21 2.02
C PHE A 109 -6.66 -6.09 0.57
N ALA A 110 -7.34 -7.10 0.03
CA ALA A 110 -7.91 -7.03 -1.32
C ALA A 110 -8.85 -5.84 -1.47
N LEU A 111 -9.76 -5.62 -0.51
CA LEU A 111 -10.65 -4.46 -0.54
C LEU A 111 -9.86 -3.14 -0.52
N LEU A 112 -8.83 -3.00 0.33
CA LEU A 112 -7.98 -1.80 0.32
C LEU A 112 -7.31 -1.58 -1.04
N HIS A 113 -6.73 -2.63 -1.64
CA HIS A 113 -6.07 -2.55 -2.94
C HIS A 113 -7.06 -2.21 -4.07
N GLU A 114 -8.26 -2.80 -4.07
CA GLU A 114 -9.32 -2.47 -5.02
C GLU A 114 -9.72 -0.99 -4.94
N ARG A 115 -9.90 -0.47 -3.72
CA ARG A 115 -10.18 0.97 -3.51
C ARG A 115 -9.03 1.82 -4.04
N LEU A 116 -7.80 1.40 -3.81
CA LEU A 116 -6.63 2.12 -4.25
C LEU A 116 -6.54 2.19 -5.77
N THR A 117 -6.67 1.05 -6.45
CA THR A 117 -6.67 0.99 -7.92
C THR A 117 -7.81 1.82 -8.52
N ALA A 118 -8.99 1.79 -7.90
CA ALA A 118 -10.14 2.53 -8.41
C ALA A 118 -10.01 4.04 -8.26
N ILE A 119 -9.40 4.53 -7.17
CA ILE A 119 -9.39 5.96 -6.83
C ILE A 119 -8.06 6.63 -7.19
N LEU A 120 -6.92 5.96 -7.00
CA LEU A 120 -5.58 6.52 -7.18
C LEU A 120 -4.70 5.62 -8.06
N PRO A 121 -5.14 5.20 -9.27
CA PRO A 121 -4.35 4.32 -10.12
C PRO A 121 -3.04 5.01 -10.54
N ILE A 122 -1.96 4.24 -10.57
CA ILE A 122 -0.71 4.66 -11.17
C ILE A 122 -0.64 4.16 -12.62
N ALA A 123 0.00 4.92 -13.50
CA ALA A 123 0.25 4.48 -14.86
C ALA A 123 1.29 3.34 -14.89
N PRO A 124 1.09 2.27 -15.67
CA PRO A 124 2.10 1.22 -15.83
C PRO A 124 3.47 1.76 -16.28
N GLU A 125 3.47 2.84 -17.06
CA GLU A 125 4.66 3.55 -17.55
C GLU A 125 5.31 4.47 -16.49
N ASP A 126 4.63 4.76 -15.38
CA ASP A 126 5.21 5.55 -14.28
C ASP A 126 6.03 4.65 -13.34
N ILE A 127 7.25 4.38 -13.76
CA ILE A 127 8.14 3.48 -13.03
C ILE A 127 8.81 4.18 -11.83
N LEU A 128 8.87 5.52 -11.85
CA LEU A 128 9.46 6.32 -10.77
C LEU A 128 8.66 6.16 -9.48
N ALA A 129 7.33 6.30 -9.57
CA ALA A 129 6.41 6.36 -8.43
C ALA A 129 6.92 7.23 -7.26
N ASP A 130 7.78 8.22 -7.53
CA ASP A 130 8.17 9.19 -6.53
C ASP A 130 6.98 10.11 -6.25
N ALA A 131 6.57 10.16 -4.98
CA ALA A 131 5.36 10.85 -4.55
C ALA A 131 4.05 10.36 -5.21
N ARG A 132 4.03 9.14 -5.77
CA ARG A 132 2.90 8.54 -6.50
C ARG A 132 2.33 9.48 -7.57
N ASN A 133 2.91 9.48 -8.77
CA ASN A 133 2.39 10.26 -9.90
C ASN A 133 1.11 9.60 -10.47
N THR A 134 0.01 9.75 -9.72
CA THR A 134 -1.29 9.17 -10.02
C THR A 134 -1.90 9.73 -11.31
N LYS A 135 -2.81 8.98 -11.95
CA LYS A 135 -3.63 9.48 -13.07
C LYS A 135 -4.72 10.47 -12.65
N VAL A 136 -4.92 10.71 -11.35
CA VAL A 136 -5.92 11.67 -10.88
C VAL A 136 -5.41 13.11 -10.96
N PRO A 137 -6.31 14.10 -11.08
CA PRO A 137 -5.92 15.51 -11.11
C PRO A 137 -5.02 15.88 -9.93
N ARG A 138 -3.92 16.60 -10.19
CA ARG A 138 -2.94 17.01 -9.16
C ARG A 138 -3.52 17.88 -8.05
N ASN A 139 -4.71 18.43 -8.24
CA ASN A 139 -5.43 19.24 -7.26
C ASN A 139 -6.37 18.43 -6.35
N ILE A 140 -6.42 17.09 -6.46
CA ILE A 140 -7.11 16.28 -5.46
C ILE A 140 -6.33 16.37 -4.14
N ASP A 141 -6.95 16.96 -3.13
CA ASP A 141 -6.36 17.07 -1.80
C ASP A 141 -6.49 15.76 -1.02
N THR A 142 -5.69 15.63 0.04
CA THR A 142 -5.71 14.48 0.95
C THR A 142 -7.10 14.17 1.46
N ALA A 143 -7.88 15.19 1.83
CA ALA A 143 -9.24 14.99 2.34
C ALA A 143 -10.15 14.33 1.31
N THR A 144 -10.09 14.78 0.06
CA THR A 144 -10.86 14.19 -1.04
C THR A 144 -10.40 12.77 -1.35
N MET A 145 -9.10 12.47 -1.27
CA MET A 145 -8.58 11.12 -1.44
C MET A 145 -9.20 10.15 -0.42
N TYR A 146 -9.13 10.47 0.88
CA TYR A 146 -9.69 9.63 1.95
C TYR A 146 -11.20 9.47 1.82
N LEU A 147 -11.94 10.57 1.57
CA LEU A 147 -13.39 10.51 1.39
C LEU A 147 -13.82 9.63 0.20
N ARG A 148 -13.02 9.58 -0.87
CA ARG A 148 -13.29 8.73 -2.05
C ARG A 148 -12.86 7.29 -1.84
N MET A 149 -11.72 7.06 -1.19
CA MET A 149 -11.23 5.70 -0.91
C MET A 149 -12.10 4.99 0.12
N TYR A 150 -12.60 5.70 1.12
CA TYR A 150 -13.26 5.15 2.31
C TYR A 150 -14.69 5.69 2.49
N PRO A 151 -15.61 5.44 1.55
CA PRO A 151 -17.02 5.71 1.77
C PRO A 151 -17.58 4.85 2.94
N PRO A 152 -18.73 5.21 3.54
CA PRO A 152 -19.23 4.55 4.75
C PRO A 152 -19.37 3.03 4.63
N ASP A 153 -19.85 2.54 3.49
CA ASP A 153 -20.04 1.13 3.19
C ASP A 153 -18.72 0.36 3.14
N VAL A 154 -17.67 0.96 2.58
CA VAL A 154 -16.31 0.37 2.57
C VAL A 154 -15.74 0.31 3.98
N LEU A 155 -15.88 1.37 4.78
CA LEU A 155 -15.44 1.38 6.17
C LEU A 155 -16.14 0.30 7.00
N THR A 156 -17.46 0.13 6.82
CA THR A 156 -18.22 -0.94 7.47
C THR A 156 -17.75 -2.34 7.05
N GLN A 157 -17.45 -2.54 5.77
CA GLN A 157 -16.93 -3.82 5.29
C GLN A 157 -15.53 -4.13 5.86
N LEU A 158 -14.62 -3.15 5.84
CA LEU A 158 -13.29 -3.29 6.43
C LEU A 158 -13.37 -3.63 7.93
N GLU A 159 -14.21 -2.92 8.68
CA GLU A 159 -14.44 -3.19 10.11
C GLU A 159 -14.98 -4.61 10.34
N SER A 160 -15.92 -5.06 9.50
CA SER A 160 -16.48 -6.42 9.61
C SER A 160 -15.43 -7.48 9.37
N LEU A 161 -14.52 -7.27 8.41
CA LEU A 161 -13.45 -8.22 8.09
C LEU A 161 -12.42 -8.32 9.22
N ILE A 162 -12.09 -7.20 9.87
CA ILE A 162 -11.20 -7.26 11.04
C ILE A 162 -11.89 -7.98 12.20
N LYS A 163 -13.15 -7.67 12.51
CA LYS A 163 -13.90 -8.39 13.56
C LYS A 163 -14.02 -9.89 13.29
N GLU A 164 -14.22 -10.27 12.03
CA GLU A 164 -14.19 -11.67 11.59
C GLU A 164 -12.82 -12.29 11.91
N ALA A 165 -11.73 -11.63 11.50
CA ALA A 165 -10.36 -12.08 11.77
C ALA A 165 -10.07 -12.23 13.27
N GLU A 166 -10.44 -11.24 14.10
CA GLU A 166 -10.28 -11.26 15.55
C GLU A 166 -10.99 -12.46 16.19
N SER A 167 -12.21 -12.77 15.73
CA SER A 167 -13.00 -13.89 16.27
C SER A 167 -12.39 -15.27 15.98
N ILE A 168 -11.60 -15.38 14.91
CA ILE A 168 -11.00 -16.64 14.44
C ILE A 168 -9.54 -16.78 14.92
N ALA A 169 -8.90 -15.67 15.28
CA ALA A 169 -7.51 -15.64 15.74
C ALA A 169 -7.28 -16.47 17.00
N HIS A 170 -6.39 -17.46 16.89
CA HIS A 170 -6.22 -18.49 17.91
C HIS A 170 -4.92 -18.39 18.71
N THR A 171 -3.90 -17.67 18.19
CA THR A 171 -2.65 -17.41 18.90
C THR A 171 -2.54 -15.93 19.28
N GLU A 172 -1.77 -15.64 20.32
CA GLU A 172 -1.45 -14.25 20.72
C GLU A 172 -0.72 -13.50 19.59
N GLN A 173 0.18 -14.18 18.88
CA GLN A 173 0.91 -13.60 17.76
C GLN A 173 -0.01 -13.17 16.62
N ASN A 174 -0.95 -14.03 16.18
CA ASN A 174 -1.90 -13.64 15.12
C ASN A 174 -2.78 -12.47 15.58
N ARG A 175 -3.22 -12.46 16.85
CA ARG A 175 -4.00 -11.34 17.42
C ARG A 175 -3.21 -10.05 17.44
N GLY A 176 -1.92 -10.09 17.75
CA GLY A 176 -1.04 -8.92 17.70
C GLY A 176 -0.96 -8.31 16.30
N TRP A 177 -0.82 -9.15 15.26
CA TRP A 177 -0.80 -8.67 13.88
C TRP A 177 -2.15 -8.13 13.40
N ILE A 178 -3.25 -8.76 13.80
CA ILE A 178 -4.60 -8.24 13.50
C ILE A 178 -4.81 -6.90 14.19
N ARG A 179 -4.40 -6.77 15.46
CA ARG A 179 -4.46 -5.51 16.20
C ARG A 179 -3.65 -4.41 15.52
N LEU A 180 -2.48 -4.73 14.98
CA LEU A 180 -1.73 -3.76 14.20
C LEU A 180 -2.56 -3.26 13.02
N SER A 181 -3.14 -4.14 12.21
CA SER A 181 -4.02 -3.74 11.10
C SER A 181 -5.26 -2.95 11.58
N GLN A 182 -5.83 -3.31 12.73
CA GLN A 182 -6.94 -2.61 13.38
C GLN A 182 -6.56 -1.18 13.77
N ASP A 183 -5.40 -0.96 14.39
CA ASP A 183 -4.95 0.37 14.81
C ASP A 183 -4.84 1.33 13.61
N TYR A 184 -4.34 0.84 12.46
CA TYR A 184 -4.31 1.63 11.22
C TYR A 184 -5.71 1.85 10.64
N PHE A 185 -6.56 0.82 10.62
CA PHE A 185 -7.93 0.96 10.15
C PHE A 185 -8.70 1.99 10.99
N ASP A 186 -8.54 1.98 12.32
CA ASP A 186 -9.18 2.93 13.22
C ASP A 186 -8.70 4.35 12.95
N PHE A 187 -7.41 4.55 12.69
CA PHE A 187 -6.89 5.83 12.23
C PHE A 187 -7.57 6.29 10.93
N LEU A 188 -7.62 5.44 9.90
CA LEU A 188 -8.27 5.75 8.61
C LEU A 188 -9.75 6.10 8.80
N ASN A 189 -10.46 5.33 9.63
CA ASN A 189 -11.88 5.51 9.93
C ASN A 189 -12.14 6.83 10.65
N LEU A 190 -11.41 7.11 11.73
CA LEU A 190 -11.53 8.34 12.51
C LEU A 190 -11.23 9.57 11.65
N LEU A 191 -10.12 9.54 10.91
CA LEU A 191 -9.72 10.64 10.03
C LEU A 191 -10.77 10.90 8.94
N THR A 192 -11.26 9.84 8.28
CA THR A 192 -12.28 9.97 7.23
C THR A 192 -13.60 10.50 7.79
N ARG A 193 -14.01 10.04 8.98
CA ARG A 193 -15.21 10.55 9.67
C ARG A 193 -15.07 12.04 10.01
N MET A 194 -13.92 12.45 10.53
CA MET A 194 -13.61 13.85 10.80
C MET A 194 -13.71 14.70 9.54
N MET A 195 -13.06 14.27 8.44
CA MET A 195 -13.11 14.97 7.14
C MET A 195 -14.54 15.10 6.61
N ARG A 196 -15.36 14.07 6.79
CA ARG A 196 -16.77 14.08 6.36
C ARG A 196 -17.60 15.08 7.16
N ILE A 197 -17.42 15.13 8.48
CA ILE A 197 -18.09 16.10 9.35
C ILE A 197 -17.64 17.52 8.99
N HIS A 198 -16.32 17.72 8.84
CA HIS A 198 -15.77 19.03 8.46
C HIS A 198 -16.31 19.52 7.13
N ARG A 199 -16.39 18.66 6.11
CA ARG A 199 -16.96 19.00 4.80
C ARG A 199 -18.45 19.35 4.88
N LYS A 200 -19.22 18.67 5.73
CA LYS A 200 -20.62 19.02 5.99
C LYS A 200 -20.73 20.42 6.61
N TRP A 201 -19.93 20.70 7.63
CA TRP A 201 -19.88 22.00 8.28
C TRP A 201 -19.46 23.12 7.30
N GLN A 202 -18.46 22.90 6.45
CA GLN A 202 -18.06 23.89 5.43
C GLN A 202 -19.19 24.23 4.45
N ASN A 203 -20.01 23.23 4.09
CA ASN A 203 -21.13 23.43 3.18
C ASN A 203 -22.33 24.08 3.88
N ASN A 204 -22.53 23.82 5.18
CA ASN A 204 -23.62 24.33 6.01
C ASN A 204 -23.10 24.77 7.40
N PRO A 205 -22.46 25.94 7.52
CA PRO A 205 -21.75 26.35 8.75
C PRO A 205 -22.66 26.79 9.92
N SER A 206 -23.98 26.59 9.80
CA SER A 206 -25.00 27.08 10.74
C SER A 206 -25.72 25.97 11.53
N GLU A 207 -25.26 24.71 11.42
CA GLU A 207 -25.57 23.58 12.31
C GLU A 207 -24.30 23.14 13.05
#